data_AF-A0A345BYJ4-F1
#
_entry.id   AF-A0A345BYJ4-F1
#
_cell.length_a   1.000
_cell.length_b   1.000
_cell.length_c   1.000
_cell.angle_alpha   90.00
_cell.angle_beta   90.00
_cell.angle_gamma   90.00
#
_symmetry.space_group_name_H-M   'P 1'
#
loop_
_entity.id
_entity.type
_entity.pdbx_description
1 polymer ?
#
loop_
_entity_poly.entity_id
_entity_poly.type
_entity_poly.pdbx_seq_one_letter_code
_entity_poly.pdbx_strand_id
1 'polypeptide(L)'
;MTALMKLDLWLLRWAILFIVIIAPIAGAVFYTDYSVTGFVIIFILALTLTQADDKHKTRGFMLSLPLPLKTFFQARALVVMFIGVIWVVLEGFGRMLGFGDAYLPEITIHASTQLATMFILAPSVIAMLTLLKHPVIKWGVTFIFYMMVIMIGTMMGVFVTEIFSYMEALGYVLAGLILVFGILASWLILMISNAIRARVDVV
;
A
#
# COMPACT_ATOMS: atom_id res chain seq x y z
N MET A 1 2.62 19.20 -5.94
CA MET A 1 2.57 17.98 -5.09
C MET A 1 1.42 18.05 -4.09
N THR A 2 1.46 18.92 -3.08
CA THR A 2 0.45 18.96 -2.00
C THR A 2 -0.99 19.17 -2.50
N ALA A 3 -1.18 20.03 -3.51
CA ALA A 3 -2.49 20.23 -4.13
C ALA A 3 -3.04 18.96 -4.83
N LEU A 4 -2.17 18.18 -5.46
CA LEU A 4 -2.53 16.90 -6.09
C LEU A 4 -2.94 15.87 -5.03
N MET A 5 -2.16 15.77 -3.96
CA MET A 5 -2.49 14.86 -2.85
C MET A 5 -3.82 15.22 -2.18
N LYS A 6 -4.11 16.53 -2.02
CA LYS A 6 -5.41 16.99 -1.51
C LYS A 6 -6.57 16.58 -2.43
N LEU A 7 -6.37 16.68 -3.74
CA LEU A 7 -7.37 16.25 -4.73
C LEU A 7 -7.60 14.73 -4.68
N ASP A 8 -6.54 13.94 -4.66
CA ASP A 8 -6.63 12.47 -4.54
C ASP A 8 -7.29 12.04 -3.22
N LEU A 9 -6.99 12.70 -2.10
CA LEU A 9 -7.68 12.47 -0.81
C LEU A 9 -9.17 12.85 -0.88
N TRP A 10 -9.51 13.94 -1.56
CA TRP A 10 -10.90 14.36 -1.74
C TRP A 10 -11.69 13.39 -2.63
N LEU A 11 -11.05 12.80 -3.65
CA LEU A 11 -11.63 11.73 -4.46
C LEU A 11 -11.87 10.47 -3.63
N LEU A 12 -10.98 10.18 -2.67
CA LEU A 12 -11.08 9.04 -1.77
C LEU A 12 -11.83 9.32 -0.45
N ARG A 13 -12.52 10.46 -0.31
CA ARG A 13 -13.15 10.88 0.96
C ARG A 13 -14.07 9.84 1.59
N TRP A 14 -14.80 9.08 0.76
CA TRP A 14 -15.69 8.02 1.23
C TRP A 14 -14.93 6.77 1.68
N ALA A 15 -13.81 6.48 1.02
CA ALA A 15 -12.92 5.40 1.45
C ALA A 15 -12.28 5.73 2.81
N ILE A 16 -11.96 7.00 3.08
CA ILE A 16 -11.45 7.43 4.39
C ILE A 16 -12.48 7.16 5.49
N LEU A 17 -13.76 7.51 5.28
CA LEU A 17 -14.83 7.23 6.24
C LEU A 17 -14.99 5.71 6.50
N PHE A 18 -14.90 4.91 5.44
CA PHE A 18 -14.94 3.45 5.54
C PHE A 18 -13.79 2.89 6.37
N ILE A 19 -12.56 3.40 6.15
CA ILE A 19 -11.35 2.97 6.85
C ILE A 19 -11.41 3.29 8.34
N VAL A 20 -11.93 4.46 8.71
CA VAL A 20 -12.05 4.86 10.13
C VAL A 20 -12.89 3.88 10.94
N ILE A 21 -13.95 3.32 10.35
CA ILE A 21 -14.85 2.39 11.03
C ILE A 21 -14.34 0.96 10.94
N ILE A 22 -13.87 0.54 9.76
CA ILE A 22 -13.62 -0.87 9.48
C ILE A 22 -12.21 -1.30 9.87
N ALA A 23 -11.22 -0.40 9.87
CA ALA A 23 -9.88 -0.76 10.32
C ALA A 23 -9.85 -1.21 11.79
N PRO A 24 -10.49 -0.51 12.75
CA PRO A 24 -10.55 -0.98 14.14
C PRO A 24 -11.35 -2.28 14.29
N ILE A 25 -12.47 -2.43 13.57
CA ILE A 25 -13.27 -3.67 13.60
C ILE A 25 -12.47 -4.84 13.05
N ALA A 26 -11.75 -4.62 11.94
CA ALA A 26 -10.88 -5.64 11.35
C ALA A 26 -9.77 -6.05 12.32
N GLY A 27 -9.15 -5.08 13.01
CA GLY A 27 -8.16 -5.37 14.05
C GLY A 27 -8.72 -6.14 15.24
N ALA A 28 -9.94 -5.82 15.68
CA ALA A 28 -10.58 -6.49 16.82
C ALA A 28 -11.07 -7.91 16.50
N VAL A 29 -11.52 -8.16 15.27
CA VAL A 29 -12.10 -9.45 14.83
C VAL A 29 -11.05 -10.36 14.18
N PHE A 30 -10.19 -9.81 13.34
CA PHE A 30 -9.12 -10.52 12.62
C PHE A 30 -7.75 -10.20 13.22
N TYR A 31 -7.64 -10.34 14.55
CA TYR A 31 -6.43 -10.02 15.32
C TYR A 31 -5.25 -10.96 15.08
N THR A 32 -5.36 -11.91 14.14
CA THR A 32 -4.27 -12.84 13.82
C THR A 32 -3.15 -12.13 13.04
N ASP A 33 -1.91 -12.54 13.25
CA ASP A 33 -0.73 -11.94 12.60
C ASP A 33 -0.74 -12.07 11.07
N TYR A 34 -1.60 -12.93 10.54
CA TYR A 34 -1.78 -13.22 9.12
C TYR A 34 -2.88 -12.39 8.45
N SER A 35 -3.39 -11.35 9.10
CA SER A 35 -4.43 -10.47 8.53
C SER A 35 -4.00 -9.88 7.18
N VAL A 36 -4.75 -10.23 6.13
CA VAL A 36 -4.54 -9.78 4.74
C VAL A 36 -5.39 -8.54 4.40
N THR A 37 -6.22 -8.10 5.35
CA THR A 37 -7.30 -7.11 5.14
C THR A 37 -6.75 -5.78 4.63
N GLY A 38 -5.65 -5.30 5.21
CA GLY A 38 -4.98 -4.09 4.76
C GLY A 38 -4.42 -4.16 3.33
N PHE A 39 -3.94 -5.32 2.88
CA PHE A 39 -3.40 -5.46 1.52
C PHE A 39 -4.51 -5.36 0.45
N VAL A 40 -5.67 -5.95 0.75
CA VAL A 40 -6.87 -5.85 -0.10
C VAL A 40 -7.30 -4.39 -0.27
N ILE A 41 -7.22 -3.60 0.79
CA ILE A 41 -7.63 -2.20 0.77
C ILE A 41 -6.66 -1.36 -0.06
N ILE A 42 -5.36 -1.58 0.06
CA ILE A 42 -4.39 -0.90 -0.82
C ILE A 42 -4.68 -1.20 -2.29
N PHE A 43 -4.99 -2.45 -2.62
CA PHE A 43 -5.36 -2.83 -3.98
C PHE A 43 -6.63 -2.10 -4.45
N ILE A 44 -7.69 -2.10 -3.64
CA ILE A 44 -8.94 -1.40 -3.96
C ILE A 44 -8.72 0.11 -4.12
N LEU A 45 -7.94 0.74 -3.25
CA LEU A 45 -7.64 2.18 -3.32
C LEU A 45 -6.83 2.54 -4.57
N ALA A 46 -5.79 1.77 -4.87
CA ALA A 46 -4.98 1.94 -6.08
C ALA A 46 -5.81 1.74 -7.36
N LEU A 47 -6.68 0.74 -7.37
CA LEU A 47 -7.64 0.51 -8.46
C LEU A 47 -8.64 1.66 -8.59
N THR A 48 -9.21 2.12 -7.48
CA THR A 48 -10.24 3.17 -7.50
C THR A 48 -9.67 4.48 -8.04
N LEU A 49 -8.46 4.87 -7.60
CA LEU A 49 -7.80 6.08 -8.10
C LEU A 49 -7.44 5.97 -9.59
N THR A 50 -6.98 4.81 -10.05
CA THR A 50 -6.61 4.60 -11.45
C THR A 50 -7.84 4.49 -12.36
N GLN A 51 -8.93 3.89 -11.90
CA GLN A 51 -10.18 3.82 -12.66
C GLN A 51 -10.94 5.15 -12.68
N ALA A 52 -10.83 5.97 -11.64
CA ALA A 52 -11.42 7.29 -11.61
C ALA A 52 -10.91 8.15 -12.78
N ASP A 53 -9.65 7.99 -13.18
CA ASP A 53 -9.05 8.65 -14.34
C ASP A 53 -9.71 8.32 -15.66
N ASP A 54 -9.93 7.04 -15.88
CA ASP A 54 -10.49 6.53 -17.12
C ASP A 54 -11.98 6.89 -17.19
N LYS A 55 -12.70 6.81 -16.06
CA LYS A 55 -14.15 7.03 -16.00
C LYS A 55 -14.56 8.50 -15.99
N HIS A 56 -13.84 9.36 -15.27
CA HIS A 56 -14.20 10.78 -15.09
C HIS A 56 -13.45 11.72 -16.04
N LYS A 57 -12.65 11.19 -16.98
CA LYS A 57 -11.73 11.97 -17.83
C LYS A 57 -10.81 12.88 -17.03
N THR A 58 -10.60 12.61 -15.74
CA THR A 58 -9.68 13.38 -14.88
C THR A 58 -8.26 13.33 -15.43
N ARG A 59 -7.91 12.30 -16.21
CA ARG A 59 -6.66 12.27 -17.00
C ARG A 59 -6.51 13.46 -17.94
N GLY A 60 -7.56 13.87 -18.65
CA GLY A 60 -7.52 15.02 -19.56
C GLY A 60 -7.35 16.34 -18.79
N PHE A 61 -8.05 16.48 -17.67
CA PHE A 61 -7.85 17.62 -16.77
C PHE A 61 -6.44 17.65 -16.18
N MET A 62 -5.92 16.51 -15.70
CA MET A 62 -4.56 16.44 -15.16
C MET A 62 -3.48 16.70 -16.21
N LEU A 63 -3.69 16.27 -17.45
CA LEU A 63 -2.79 16.58 -18.58
C LEU A 63 -2.85 18.06 -19.00
N SER A 64 -3.96 18.76 -18.72
CA SER A 64 -4.06 20.20 -18.95
C SER A 64 -3.33 21.05 -17.90
N LEU A 65 -2.96 20.46 -16.76
CA LEU A 65 -2.16 21.14 -15.76
C LEU A 65 -0.69 21.19 -16.22
N PRO A 66 0.04 22.29 -15.98
CA PRO A 66 1.47 22.42 -16.30
C PRO A 66 2.34 21.65 -15.28
N LEU A 67 2.02 20.37 -15.07
CA LEU A 67 2.66 19.50 -14.11
C LEU A 67 3.17 18.24 -14.82
N PRO A 68 4.39 17.78 -14.54
CA PRO A 68 4.91 16.60 -15.21
C PRO A 68 4.19 15.34 -14.72
N LEU A 69 3.92 14.39 -15.62
CA LEU A 69 3.18 13.15 -15.35
C LEU A 69 3.74 12.33 -14.18
N LYS A 70 5.06 12.37 -13.98
CA LYS A 70 5.75 11.75 -12.82
C LYS A 70 5.20 12.22 -11.46
N THR A 71 4.78 13.48 -11.37
CA THR A 71 4.29 14.10 -10.13
C THR A 71 2.93 13.55 -9.72
N PHE A 72 2.08 13.21 -10.70
CA PHE A 72 0.77 12.61 -10.45
C PHE A 72 0.91 11.18 -9.94
N PHE A 73 1.77 10.40 -10.57
CA PHE A 73 2.06 9.04 -10.13
C PHE A 73 2.60 9.00 -8.70
N GLN A 74 3.58 9.86 -8.40
CA GLN A 74 4.14 9.96 -7.05
C GLN A 74 3.10 10.42 -6.02
N ALA A 75 2.29 11.43 -6.34
CA ALA A 75 1.25 11.92 -5.44
C ALA A 75 0.26 10.80 -5.06
N ARG A 76 -0.15 9.99 -6.02
CA ARG A 76 -1.08 8.88 -5.78
C ARG A 76 -0.48 7.77 -4.94
N ALA A 77 0.73 7.35 -5.26
CA ALA A 77 1.42 6.35 -4.45
C ALA A 77 1.55 6.84 -3.00
N LEU A 78 1.92 8.11 -2.80
CA LEU A 78 2.00 8.72 -1.46
C LEU A 78 0.65 8.77 -0.75
N VAL A 79 -0.45 9.10 -1.45
CA VAL A 79 -1.80 9.12 -0.84
C VAL A 79 -2.26 7.71 -0.45
N VAL A 80 -2.06 6.71 -1.31
CA VAL A 80 -2.42 5.33 -0.99
C VAL A 80 -1.57 4.81 0.18
N MET A 81 -0.26 5.11 0.20
CA MET A 81 0.61 4.75 1.32
C MET A 81 0.19 5.46 2.61
N PHE A 82 -0.16 6.75 2.56
CA PHE A 82 -0.63 7.50 3.72
C PHE A 82 -1.91 6.91 4.31
N ILE A 83 -2.86 6.54 3.45
CA ILE A 83 -4.08 5.85 3.86
C ILE A 83 -3.74 4.46 4.43
N GLY A 84 -2.77 3.74 3.86
CA GLY A 84 -2.26 2.48 4.41
C GLY A 84 -1.66 2.64 5.81
N VAL A 85 -0.93 3.73 6.07
CA VAL A 85 -0.43 4.05 7.42
C VAL A 85 -1.59 4.27 8.40
N ILE A 86 -2.60 5.05 8.01
CA ILE A 86 -3.80 5.24 8.82
C ILE A 86 -4.49 3.91 9.11
N TRP A 87 -4.60 3.04 8.10
CA TRP A 87 -5.17 1.70 8.25
C TRP A 87 -4.43 0.90 9.32
N VAL A 88 -3.10 0.77 9.22
CA VAL A 88 -2.32 -0.03 10.17
C VAL A 88 -2.39 0.53 11.59
N VAL A 89 -2.40 1.86 11.74
CA VAL A 89 -2.56 2.49 13.07
C VAL A 89 -3.92 2.13 13.67
N LEU A 90 -5.01 2.27 12.90
CA LEU A 90 -6.35 1.96 13.37
C LEU A 90 -6.59 0.45 13.59
N GLU A 91 -6.03 -0.40 12.74
CA GLU A 91 -6.04 -1.86 12.92
C GLU A 91 -5.27 -2.24 14.20
N GLY A 92 -4.13 -1.61 14.46
CA GLY A 92 -3.37 -1.77 15.71
C GLY A 92 -4.18 -1.36 16.94
N PHE A 93 -4.89 -0.23 16.90
CA PHE A 93 -5.83 0.14 17.97
C PHE A 93 -6.94 -0.90 18.16
N GLY A 94 -7.50 -1.40 17.06
CA GLY A 94 -8.50 -2.48 17.09
C GLY A 94 -7.98 -3.75 17.76
N ARG A 95 -6.75 -4.15 17.46
CA ARG A 95 -6.07 -5.32 18.06
C ARG A 95 -5.87 -5.15 19.57
N MET A 96 -5.52 -3.94 20.03
CA MET A 96 -5.36 -3.65 21.47
C MET A 96 -6.69 -3.69 22.23
N LEU A 97 -7.80 -3.37 21.59
CA LEU A 97 -9.15 -3.36 22.19
C LEU A 97 -9.89 -4.69 22.03
N GLY A 98 -9.41 -5.56 21.14
CA GLY A 98 -10.08 -6.79 20.72
C GLY A 98 -10.05 -7.91 21.77
N PHE A 99 -10.61 -9.06 21.38
CA PHE A 99 -10.77 -10.24 22.25
C PHE A 99 -9.53 -11.15 22.34
N GLY A 100 -8.39 -10.74 21.81
CA GLY A 100 -7.16 -11.54 21.76
C GLY A 100 -6.13 -11.10 22.80
N ASP A 101 -5.30 -12.03 23.27
CA ASP A 101 -4.09 -11.77 24.06
C ASP A 101 -2.97 -11.17 23.17
N ALA A 102 -3.29 -10.10 22.42
CA ALA A 102 -2.33 -9.47 21.52
C ALA A 102 -1.33 -8.66 22.34
N TYR A 103 -0.07 -9.08 22.35
CA TYR A 103 0.98 -8.36 23.06
C TYR A 103 1.50 -7.20 22.19
N LEU A 104 1.86 -6.08 22.83
CA LEU A 104 2.50 -4.93 22.18
C LEU A 104 3.61 -5.31 21.16
N PRO A 105 4.52 -6.25 21.47
CA PRO A 105 5.53 -6.74 20.54
C PRO A 105 4.98 -7.27 19.21
N GLU A 106 3.97 -8.14 19.28
CA GLU A 106 3.33 -8.77 18.10
C GLU A 106 2.66 -7.72 17.23
N ILE A 107 2.00 -6.73 17.86
CA ILE A 107 1.39 -5.60 17.15
C ILE A 107 2.45 -4.80 16.39
N THR A 108 3.63 -4.55 16.98
CA THR A 108 4.72 -3.86 16.29
C THR A 108 5.27 -4.66 15.11
N ILE A 109 5.45 -5.97 15.27
CA ILE A 109 5.95 -6.85 14.20
C ILE A 109 4.94 -6.91 13.06
N HIS A 110 3.66 -7.13 13.38
CA HIS A 110 2.57 -7.10 12.42
C HIS A 110 2.53 -5.76 11.67
N ALA A 111 2.52 -4.63 12.40
CA ALA A 111 2.48 -3.31 11.78
C ALA A 111 3.66 -3.05 10.85
N SER A 112 4.88 -3.42 11.26
CA SER A 112 6.09 -3.19 10.45
C SER A 112 6.10 -3.99 9.15
N THR A 113 5.75 -5.27 9.20
CA THR A 113 5.74 -6.18 8.06
C THR A 113 4.58 -5.88 7.10
N GLN A 114 3.43 -5.53 7.66
CA GLN A 114 2.26 -5.09 6.89
C GLN A 114 2.56 -3.75 6.18
N LEU A 115 3.13 -2.76 6.87
CA LEU A 115 3.54 -1.49 6.28
C LEU A 115 4.58 -1.65 5.17
N ALA A 116 5.60 -2.49 5.38
CA ALA A 116 6.63 -2.75 4.38
C ALA A 116 6.02 -3.31 3.09
N THR A 117 5.13 -4.29 3.23
CA THR A 117 4.43 -4.93 2.10
C THR A 117 3.50 -3.93 1.41
N MET A 118 2.77 -3.14 2.17
CA MET A 118 1.90 -2.06 1.68
C MET A 118 2.65 -1.00 0.87
N PHE A 119 3.83 -0.60 1.32
CA PHE A 119 4.70 0.36 0.64
C PHE A 119 5.25 -0.17 -0.68
N ILE A 120 5.44 -1.48 -0.79
CA ILE A 120 5.79 -2.11 -2.07
C ILE A 120 4.56 -2.18 -2.97
N LEU A 121 3.42 -2.64 -2.44
CA LEU A 121 2.19 -2.84 -3.21
C LEU A 121 1.66 -1.56 -3.86
N ALA A 122 1.57 -0.47 -3.09
CA ALA A 122 0.97 0.78 -3.55
C ALA A 122 1.60 1.34 -4.85
N PRO A 123 2.92 1.62 -4.93
CA PRO A 123 3.55 2.10 -6.15
C PRO A 123 3.53 1.04 -7.27
N SER A 124 3.63 -0.25 -6.93
CA SER A 124 3.67 -1.34 -7.93
C SER A 124 2.36 -1.50 -8.68
N VAL A 125 1.25 -1.59 -7.94
CA VAL A 125 -0.10 -1.77 -8.51
C VAL A 125 -0.45 -0.55 -9.36
N ILE A 126 -0.20 0.67 -8.87
CA ILE A 126 -0.44 1.89 -9.64
C ILE A 126 0.44 1.90 -10.91
N ALA A 127 1.71 1.50 -10.83
CA ALA A 127 2.59 1.45 -11.98
C ALA A 127 2.07 0.47 -13.05
N MET A 128 1.72 -0.76 -12.67
CA MET A 128 1.20 -1.76 -13.60
C MET A 128 -0.09 -1.31 -14.29
N LEU A 129 -1.03 -0.74 -13.53
CA LEU A 129 -2.31 -0.28 -14.06
C LEU A 129 -2.19 0.88 -15.05
N THR A 130 -1.12 1.67 -14.94
CA THR A 130 -0.91 2.87 -15.76
C THR A 130 0.09 2.68 -16.89
N LEU A 131 1.04 1.74 -16.77
CA LEU A 131 2.03 1.44 -17.80
C LEU A 131 1.52 0.42 -18.84
N LEU A 132 0.66 -0.52 -18.44
CA LEU A 132 0.16 -1.57 -19.32
C LEU A 132 -1.03 -1.08 -20.15
N LYS A 133 -0.89 -1.11 -21.48
CA LYS A 133 -1.93 -0.65 -22.42
C LYS A 133 -3.04 -1.68 -22.66
N HIS A 134 -2.69 -2.96 -22.75
CA HIS A 134 -3.66 -4.00 -23.10
C HIS A 134 -4.55 -4.36 -21.90
N PRO A 135 -5.89 -4.27 -22.01
CA PRO A 135 -6.80 -4.36 -20.86
C PRO A 135 -6.73 -5.71 -20.14
N VAL A 136 -6.77 -6.82 -20.88
CA VAL A 136 -6.75 -8.18 -20.28
C VAL A 136 -5.39 -8.49 -19.62
N ILE A 137 -4.29 -8.28 -20.33
CA ILE A 137 -2.93 -8.49 -19.82
C ILE A 137 -2.66 -7.60 -18.60
N LYS A 138 -3.12 -6.35 -18.61
CA LYS A 138 -3.03 -5.44 -17.47
C LYS A 138 -3.64 -6.05 -16.21
N TRP A 139 -4.87 -6.55 -16.29
CA TRP A 139 -5.53 -7.17 -15.14
C TRP A 139 -4.85 -8.45 -14.68
N GLY A 140 -4.52 -9.35 -15.62
CA GLY A 140 -3.86 -10.62 -15.31
C GLY A 140 -2.50 -10.41 -14.63
N VAL A 141 -1.64 -9.58 -15.21
CA VAL A 141 -0.30 -9.30 -14.69
C VAL A 141 -0.37 -8.57 -13.34
N THR A 142 -1.24 -7.57 -13.20
CA THR A 142 -1.39 -6.83 -11.94
C THR A 142 -1.87 -7.75 -10.82
N PHE A 143 -2.82 -8.64 -11.09
CA PHE A 143 -3.34 -9.58 -10.09
C PHE A 143 -2.31 -10.63 -9.69
N ILE A 144 -1.59 -11.22 -10.66
CA ILE A 144 -0.52 -12.18 -10.39
C ILE A 144 0.57 -11.54 -9.53
N PHE A 145 1.01 -10.34 -9.91
CA PHE A 145 2.04 -9.62 -9.16
C PHE A 145 1.57 -9.25 -7.76
N TYR A 146 0.33 -8.78 -7.62
CA TYR A 146 -0.29 -8.48 -6.34
C TYR A 146 -0.29 -9.71 -5.42
N MET A 147 -0.73 -10.88 -5.91
CA MET A 147 -0.73 -12.11 -5.14
C MET A 147 0.69 -12.57 -4.77
N MET A 148 1.65 -12.42 -5.68
CA MET A 148 3.05 -12.75 -5.42
C MET A 148 3.64 -11.88 -4.30
N VAL A 149 3.41 -10.56 -4.33
CA VAL A 149 3.90 -9.65 -3.28
C VAL A 149 3.22 -9.91 -1.95
N ILE A 150 1.91 -10.21 -1.94
CA ILE A 150 1.22 -10.60 -0.71
C ILE A 150 1.83 -11.87 -0.14
N MET A 151 2.03 -12.91 -0.95
CA MET A 151 2.59 -14.17 -0.50
C MET A 151 4.00 -13.99 0.08
N ILE A 152 4.85 -13.20 -0.57
CA ILE A 152 6.19 -12.88 -0.05
C ILE A 152 6.08 -12.08 1.25
N GLY A 153 5.21 -11.07 1.30
CA GLY A 153 5.01 -10.23 2.47
C GLY A 153 4.47 -11.00 3.68
N THR A 154 3.50 -11.89 3.47
CA THR A 154 2.97 -12.75 4.54
C THR A 154 4.00 -13.77 5.00
N MET A 155 4.73 -14.44 4.08
CA MET A 155 5.82 -15.36 4.44
C MET A 155 6.91 -14.66 5.26
N MET A 156 7.28 -13.43 4.87
CA MET A 156 8.21 -12.60 5.64
C MET A 156 7.65 -12.26 7.03
N GLY A 157 6.36 -11.91 7.12
CA GLY A 157 5.68 -11.70 8.40
C GLY A 157 5.78 -12.92 9.32
N VAL A 158 5.42 -14.11 8.81
CA VAL A 158 5.50 -15.37 9.55
C VAL A 158 6.92 -15.60 10.07
N PHE A 159 7.92 -15.45 9.19
CA PHE A 159 9.31 -15.68 9.53
C PHE A 159 9.83 -14.77 10.64
N VAL A 160 9.41 -13.49 10.65
CA VAL A 160 9.81 -12.53 11.69
C VAL A 160 9.12 -12.84 13.01
N THR A 161 7.84 -13.18 12.99
CA THR A 161 7.10 -13.57 14.20
C THR A 161 7.70 -14.83 14.83
N GLU A 162 8.06 -15.83 14.03
CA GLU A 162 8.77 -17.03 14.51
C GLU A 162 10.12 -16.66 15.11
N ILE A 163 10.94 -15.84 14.46
CA ILE A 163 12.22 -15.41 15.04
C ILE A 163 12.04 -14.65 16.35
N PHE A 164 10.99 -13.83 16.46
CA PHE A 164 10.68 -13.11 17.68
C PHE A 164 10.35 -14.06 18.85
N SER A 165 9.60 -15.14 18.60
CA SER A 165 9.22 -16.10 19.64
C SER A 165 10.44 -16.84 20.23
N TYR A 166 11.48 -17.06 19.42
CA TYR A 166 12.73 -17.69 19.89
C TYR A 166 13.81 -16.69 20.34
N MET A 167 13.84 -15.49 19.76
CA MET A 167 14.89 -14.48 19.93
C MET A 167 14.31 -13.05 19.90
N GLU A 168 13.62 -12.67 20.97
CA GLU A 168 12.85 -11.41 21.11
C GLU A 168 13.56 -10.16 20.54
N ALA A 169 14.78 -9.86 21.01
CA ALA A 169 15.52 -8.68 20.57
C ALA A 169 15.86 -8.69 19.07
N LEU A 170 16.13 -9.87 18.52
CA LEU A 170 16.46 -10.03 17.10
C LEU A 170 15.22 -9.85 16.21
N GLY A 171 14.05 -10.28 16.68
CA GLY A 171 12.77 -10.05 16.02
C GLY A 171 12.47 -8.58 15.78
N TYR A 172 12.69 -7.71 16.78
CA TYR A 172 12.52 -6.25 16.61
C TYR A 172 13.48 -5.62 15.61
N VAL A 173 14.75 -6.03 15.64
CA VAL A 173 15.76 -5.54 14.69
C VAL A 173 15.38 -5.94 13.27
N LEU A 174 14.95 -7.19 13.08
CA LEU A 174 14.53 -7.70 11.77
C LEU A 174 13.27 -7.00 11.24
N ALA A 175 12.28 -6.76 12.10
CA ALA A 175 11.09 -5.98 11.78
C ALA A 175 11.45 -4.55 11.31
N GLY A 176 12.36 -3.89 12.01
CA GLY A 176 12.87 -2.57 11.61
C GLY A 176 13.59 -2.60 10.26
N LEU A 177 14.46 -3.60 10.03
CA LEU A 177 15.16 -3.77 8.76
C LEU A 177 14.20 -4.02 7.59
N ILE A 178 13.16 -4.82 7.78
CA ILE A 178 12.14 -5.09 6.76
C ILE A 178 11.36 -3.83 6.42
N LEU A 179 11.00 -3.02 7.42
CA LEU A 179 10.33 -1.74 7.19
C LEU A 179 11.20 -0.79 6.37
N VAL A 180 12.48 -0.65 6.74
CA VAL A 180 13.45 0.17 5.99
C VAL A 180 13.60 -0.36 4.56
N PHE A 181 13.72 -1.67 4.39
CA PHE A 181 13.79 -2.29 3.07
C PHE A 181 12.52 -2.01 2.24
N GLY A 182 11.33 -2.10 2.83
CA GLY A 182 10.07 -1.77 2.18
C GLY A 182 10.01 -0.31 1.72
N ILE A 183 10.50 0.64 2.53
CA ILE A 183 10.60 2.06 2.16
C ILE A 183 11.59 2.27 1.01
N LEU A 184 12.77 1.64 1.08
CA LEU A 184 13.80 1.75 0.03
C LEU A 184 13.34 1.11 -1.28
N ALA A 185 12.70 -0.06 -1.21
CA ALA A 185 12.12 -0.75 -2.36
C ALA A 185 10.99 0.06 -2.99
N SER A 186 10.11 0.65 -2.17
CA SER A 186 9.08 1.61 -2.60
C SER A 186 9.69 2.76 -3.40
N TRP A 187 10.73 3.38 -2.87
CA TRP A 187 11.44 4.46 -3.55
C TRP A 187 12.02 3.97 -4.88
N LEU A 188 12.68 2.80 -4.89
CA LEU A 188 13.25 2.20 -6.09
C LEU A 188 12.19 1.92 -7.17
N ILE A 189 11.03 1.40 -6.80
CA ILE A 189 9.92 1.12 -7.73
C ILE A 189 9.39 2.43 -8.31
N LEU A 190 9.25 3.49 -7.49
CA LEU A 190 8.86 4.82 -7.97
C LEU A 190 9.88 5.37 -8.98
N MET A 191 11.17 5.20 -8.69
CA MET A 191 12.29 5.63 -9.53
C MET A 191 12.27 4.96 -10.90
N ILE A 192 12.21 3.62 -10.91
CA ILE A 192 12.16 2.80 -12.13
C ILE A 192 10.91 3.13 -12.95
N SER A 193 9.75 3.19 -12.30
CA SER A 193 8.48 3.49 -12.96
C SER A 193 8.48 4.87 -13.62
N ASN A 194 9.07 5.87 -12.96
CA ASN A 194 9.21 7.21 -13.52
C ASN A 194 10.21 7.25 -14.69
N ALA A 195 11.31 6.50 -14.60
CA ALA A 195 12.28 6.40 -15.70
C ALA A 195 11.65 5.76 -16.95
N ILE A 196 10.81 4.72 -16.76
CA ILE A 196 10.05 4.09 -17.86
C ILE A 196 9.09 5.12 -18.50
N ARG A 197 8.33 5.87 -17.70
CA ARG A 197 7.42 6.91 -18.22
C ARG A 197 8.14 8.01 -18.98
N ALA A 198 9.24 8.51 -18.44
CA ALA A 198 10.03 9.56 -19.09
C ALA A 198 10.56 9.12 -20.47
N ARG A 199 10.88 7.83 -20.65
CA ARG A 199 11.22 7.29 -21.98
C ARG A 199 10.03 7.21 -22.92
N VAL A 200 8.85 6.85 -22.41
CA VAL A 200 7.62 6.78 -23.21
C VAL A 200 7.15 8.17 -23.65
N ASP A 201 7.36 9.21 -22.84
CA ASP A 201 6.97 10.59 -23.18
C ASP A 201 7.92 11.25 -24.20
N VAL A 202 9.11 10.68 -24.44
CA VAL A 202 10.11 11.18 -25.41
C VAL A 202 9.96 10.55 -26.81
N VAL A 203 9.22 9.43 -26.92
CA VAL A 203 8.99 8.67 -28.17
C VAL A 203 7.61 8.98 -28.72
#